data_AF-A0A1N6WHB1-F1
#
_entry.id   AF-A0A1N6WHB1-F1
#
_cell.length_a   1.000
_cell.length_b   1.000
_cell.length_c   1.000
_cell.angle_alpha   90.00
_cell.angle_beta   90.00
_cell.angle_gamma   90.00
#
_symmetry.space_group_name_H-M   'P 1'
#
loop_
_entity.id
_entity.type
_entity.pdbx_description
1 polymer ?
#
loop_
_entity_poly.entity_id
_entity_poly.type
_entity_poly.pdbx_seq_one_letter_code
_entity_poly.pdbx_strand_id
1 'polypeptide(L)'
;MDNKPVKTPCRRFLSLAGVTTTAFFAGCTSETPRSMTKTTTEETSTDRTTTETTETIINPKPTLRTKYNSRKRYGSPGTSFDTFENPDLWEAQEGEKTPDTEMKRTGSQSLKMTGHDGHHVILQRRFDEPMDFSDRDISAMIRTTTPSKIGFYIYLLDTDGNEAALELRNITYRTPDIGWFRTCPGVFEVSETEPDLTNIDRMKLQVTNATSDDVEAWVDDVRFHPKPEKGYIILSWDDGKRSYYEHGAPVHDKYDFPAVLTQPPRLKAVEEDYFMSLDELHERQSKGDEIVAHGSVDAQFDEISASKLDGILRRNKKWLLDREFGGANFIVYPGNSYDATALDVVGKCHYMGGMNQSGNVNTTGVYGFDPLVLPRTIGEDLEISKRVVDNVTKYRNCGILNFHDFGNSNTLSVSDYKKLLAHIDGTLGVEVITFSDLWRMRTDTTI
;
A
#
# COMPACT_ATOMS: atom_id res chain seq x y z
N MET A 1 20.86 23.50 -31.11
CA MET A 1 21.03 22.13 -31.67
C MET A 1 22.27 21.56 -31.04
N ASP A 2 22.11 20.60 -30.13
CA ASP A 2 23.09 19.56 -29.81
C ASP A 2 22.38 18.56 -28.88
N ASN A 3 21.78 17.54 -29.51
CA ASN A 3 21.14 16.42 -28.85
C ASN A 3 22.23 15.47 -28.34
N LYS A 4 22.41 15.37 -27.02
CA LYS A 4 23.07 14.22 -26.40
C LYS A 4 22.00 13.32 -25.76
N PRO A 5 22.01 12.00 -26.03
CA PRO A 5 21.04 11.08 -25.44
C PRO A 5 21.32 10.92 -23.94
N VAL A 6 20.25 11.05 -23.15
CA VAL A 6 20.21 10.71 -21.72
C VAL A 6 20.43 9.20 -21.59
N LYS A 7 21.50 8.79 -20.91
CA LYS A 7 21.78 7.38 -20.60
C LYS A 7 20.85 6.93 -19.47
N THR A 8 20.01 5.95 -19.75
CA THR A 8 19.30 5.17 -18.72
C THR A 8 20.32 4.30 -17.97
N PRO A 9 20.38 4.31 -16.62
CA PRO A 9 21.24 3.40 -15.89
C PRO A 9 20.68 1.98 -15.98
N CYS A 10 21.39 1.12 -16.71
CA CYS A 10 21.15 -0.31 -16.78
C CYS A 10 21.51 -0.93 -15.42
N ARG A 11 20.51 -1.26 -14.59
CA ARG A 11 20.72 -2.04 -13.36
C ARG A 11 21.19 -3.45 -13.73
N ARG A 12 22.25 -3.92 -13.05
CA ARG A 12 22.78 -5.28 -13.22
C ARG A 12 21.79 -6.28 -12.60
N PHE A 13 21.11 -7.05 -13.44
CA PHE A 13 20.51 -8.31 -13.03
C PHE A 13 21.64 -9.29 -12.71
N LEU A 14 21.79 -9.67 -11.44
CA LEU A 14 22.55 -10.85 -11.05
C LEU A 14 21.68 -12.07 -11.40
N SER A 15 21.93 -12.66 -12.57
CA SER A 15 21.39 -13.97 -12.93
C SER A 15 22.09 -15.03 -12.07
N LEU A 16 21.38 -15.64 -11.13
CA LEU A 16 21.81 -16.91 -10.55
C LEU A 16 21.78 -17.98 -11.66
N ALA A 17 22.94 -18.53 -11.98
CA ALA A 17 23.06 -19.65 -12.90
C ALA A 17 22.50 -20.92 -12.22
N GLY A 18 21.41 -21.45 -12.77
CA GLY A 18 20.85 -22.74 -12.38
C GLY A 18 21.76 -23.90 -12.77
N VAL A 19 21.97 -24.81 -11.83
CA VAL A 19 22.61 -26.12 -12.05
C VAL A 19 21.67 -26.96 -12.92
N THR A 20 22.13 -27.32 -14.11
CA THR A 20 21.42 -28.19 -15.06
C THR A 20 21.80 -29.64 -14.77
N THR A 21 20.90 -30.41 -14.16
CA THR A 21 20.98 -31.86 -14.12
C THR A 21 20.38 -32.43 -15.40
N THR A 22 21.23 -33.08 -16.19
CA THR A 22 20.92 -33.78 -17.43
C THR A 22 20.18 -35.07 -17.13
N ALA A 23 18.98 -35.24 -17.71
CA ALA A 23 18.32 -36.53 -17.82
C ALA A 23 18.04 -36.82 -19.30
N PHE A 24 18.74 -37.82 -19.82
CA PHE A 24 18.50 -38.44 -21.13
C PHE A 24 17.20 -39.23 -21.09
N PHE A 25 16.28 -39.00 -22.03
CA PHE A 25 15.42 -40.06 -22.55
C PHE A 25 15.22 -39.89 -24.06
N ALA A 26 15.50 -40.98 -24.77
CA ALA A 26 15.33 -41.18 -26.19
C ALA A 26 13.86 -41.46 -26.54
N GLY A 27 13.45 -41.09 -27.76
CA GLY A 27 12.16 -41.50 -28.33
C GLY A 27 12.02 -41.04 -29.77
N CYS A 28 12.14 -41.99 -30.69
CA CYS A 28 12.24 -41.81 -32.15
C CYS A 28 10.88 -41.68 -32.87
N THR A 29 10.92 -41.01 -34.04
CA THR A 29 10.16 -41.25 -35.30
C THR A 29 8.62 -41.11 -35.28
N SER A 30 7.94 -40.42 -36.20
CA SER A 30 8.06 -40.45 -37.68
C SER A 30 7.26 -39.30 -38.35
N GLU A 31 7.78 -38.78 -39.47
CA GLU A 31 7.03 -38.07 -40.53
C GLU A 31 6.40 -39.14 -41.46
N THR A 32 5.25 -38.96 -42.15
CA THR A 32 5.02 -38.25 -43.43
C THR A 32 3.57 -38.62 -43.95
N PRO A 33 3.02 -38.16 -45.11
CA PRO A 33 2.31 -36.90 -45.41
C PRO A 33 0.87 -37.02 -46.01
N ARG A 34 0.28 -35.84 -46.32
CA ARG A 34 -0.67 -35.52 -47.42
C ARG A 34 -2.14 -35.96 -47.30
N SER A 35 -3.05 -34.99 -47.41
CA SER A 35 -3.86 -34.81 -48.63
C SER A 35 -4.60 -33.47 -48.64
N MET A 36 -4.56 -32.79 -49.79
CA MET A 36 -5.38 -31.63 -50.09
C MET A 36 -6.79 -32.09 -50.48
N THR A 37 -7.84 -31.41 -50.01
CA THR A 37 -9.06 -31.28 -50.80
C THR A 37 -9.70 -29.92 -50.54
N LYS A 38 -9.82 -29.13 -51.61
CA LYS A 38 -10.63 -27.93 -51.71
C LYS A 38 -12.11 -28.31 -51.66
N THR A 39 -12.88 -27.64 -50.82
CA THR A 39 -14.30 -27.42 -51.06
C THR A 39 -14.63 -25.97 -50.74
N THR A 40 -15.12 -25.27 -51.75
CA THR A 40 -15.63 -23.90 -51.71
C THR A 40 -17.09 -23.94 -51.28
N THR A 41 -17.46 -23.23 -50.22
CA THR A 41 -18.83 -22.72 -50.04
C THR A 41 -18.76 -21.39 -49.28
N GLU A 42 -19.38 -20.38 -49.87
CA GLU A 42 -19.65 -19.07 -49.30
C GLU A 42 -20.46 -19.19 -48.01
N GLU A 43 -20.19 -18.35 -47.00
CA GLU A 43 -21.23 -17.61 -46.28
C GLU A 43 -20.62 -16.61 -45.27
N THR A 44 -21.07 -15.36 -45.42
CA THR A 44 -21.42 -14.40 -44.37
C THR A 44 -20.32 -13.83 -43.47
N SER A 45 -19.90 -12.63 -43.84
CA SER A 45 -19.22 -11.64 -43.01
C SER A 45 -20.04 -11.35 -41.74
N THR A 46 -19.50 -11.74 -40.58
CA THR A 46 -19.96 -11.27 -39.28
C THR A 46 -18.78 -10.95 -38.37
N ASP A 47 -18.88 -9.75 -37.80
CA ASP A 47 -18.19 -9.19 -36.64
C ASP A 47 -16.66 -9.33 -36.46
N ARG A 48 -16.00 -8.18 -36.62
CA ARG A 48 -14.75 -7.86 -35.94
C ARG A 48 -14.97 -7.93 -34.43
N THR A 49 -14.64 -9.07 -33.83
CA THR A 49 -14.28 -9.12 -32.42
C THR A 49 -12.98 -8.31 -32.27
N THR A 50 -13.12 -7.09 -31.77
CA THR A 50 -11.97 -6.27 -31.36
C THR A 50 -11.43 -6.92 -30.09
N THR A 51 -10.39 -7.72 -30.23
CA THR A 51 -9.62 -8.22 -29.09
C THR A 51 -9.02 -7.01 -28.39
N GLU A 52 -9.59 -6.62 -27.25
CA GLU A 52 -8.94 -5.69 -26.32
C GLU A 52 -7.67 -6.37 -25.82
N THR A 53 -6.56 -6.08 -26.51
CA THR A 53 -5.22 -6.27 -25.96
C THR A 53 -5.17 -5.51 -24.65
N THR A 54 -5.17 -6.25 -23.54
CA THR A 54 -4.92 -5.71 -22.22
C THR A 54 -3.46 -5.27 -22.22
N GLU A 55 -3.21 -4.03 -22.65
CA GLU A 55 -1.90 -3.42 -22.50
C GLU A 55 -1.61 -3.35 -21.00
N THR A 56 -0.69 -4.20 -20.55
CA THR A 56 -0.01 -4.09 -19.27
C THR A 56 0.82 -2.81 -19.33
N ILE A 57 0.20 -1.66 -19.01
CA ILE A 57 0.91 -0.39 -18.95
C ILE A 57 1.71 -0.37 -17.65
N ILE A 58 2.93 -0.88 -17.76
CA ILE A 58 3.98 -0.84 -16.74
C ILE A 58 4.33 0.64 -16.54
N ASN A 59 3.85 1.23 -15.44
CA ASN A 59 3.91 2.66 -15.09
C ASN A 59 3.37 3.62 -16.17
N PRO A 60 2.06 3.94 -16.16
CA PRO A 60 1.52 4.91 -17.09
C PRO A 60 2.23 6.25 -16.90
N LYS A 61 2.84 6.76 -17.98
CA LYS A 61 3.37 8.14 -18.03
C LYS A 61 2.33 9.06 -17.38
N PRO A 62 2.70 9.82 -16.34
CA PRO A 62 1.74 10.62 -15.62
C PRO A 62 0.96 11.56 -16.57
N THR A 63 -0.36 11.51 -16.48
CA THR A 63 -1.29 12.40 -17.20
C THR A 63 -2.12 13.18 -16.19
N LEU A 64 -2.65 14.35 -16.57
CA LEU A 64 -3.40 15.21 -15.65
C LEU A 64 -4.57 14.49 -14.97
N ARG A 65 -5.18 13.54 -15.66
CA ARG A 65 -6.19 12.62 -15.11
C ARG A 65 -5.67 11.19 -15.14
N THR A 66 -6.06 10.40 -14.16
CA THR A 66 -5.89 8.95 -14.22
C THR A 66 -6.78 8.37 -15.32
N LYS A 67 -6.33 7.27 -15.94
CA LYS A 67 -7.12 6.54 -16.93
C LYS A 67 -8.30 5.78 -16.31
N TYR A 68 -8.22 5.49 -15.02
CA TYR A 68 -9.20 4.73 -14.26
C TYR A 68 -9.08 5.07 -12.77
N ASN A 69 -10.15 4.80 -12.01
CA ASN A 69 -10.14 4.87 -10.56
C ASN A 69 -9.45 3.61 -9.99
N SER A 70 -8.29 3.79 -9.33
CA SER A 70 -7.48 2.70 -8.79
C SER A 70 -8.18 1.92 -7.69
N ARG A 71 -8.91 2.58 -6.78
CA ARG A 71 -9.69 1.92 -5.72
C ARG A 71 -10.73 0.96 -6.30
N LYS A 72 -11.39 1.37 -7.39
CA LYS A 72 -12.37 0.51 -8.09
C LYS A 72 -11.68 -0.65 -8.81
N ARG A 73 -10.65 -0.37 -9.61
CA ARG A 73 -9.95 -1.40 -10.41
C ARG A 73 -9.28 -2.46 -9.53
N TYR A 74 -8.72 -2.04 -8.40
CA TYR A 74 -7.93 -2.89 -7.53
C TYR A 74 -8.61 -3.15 -6.17
N GLY A 75 -9.93 -2.98 -6.08
CA GLY A 75 -10.66 -3.13 -4.82
C GLY A 75 -10.72 -4.56 -4.27
N SER A 76 -10.51 -5.55 -5.14
CA SER A 76 -10.60 -6.98 -4.80
C SER A 76 -9.37 -7.73 -5.34
N PRO A 77 -8.16 -7.47 -4.81
CA PRO A 77 -6.95 -8.20 -5.17
C PRO A 77 -6.91 -9.59 -4.53
N GLY A 78 -6.01 -10.47 -4.99
CA GLY A 78 -5.75 -11.75 -4.34
C GLY A 78 -6.93 -12.73 -4.38
N THR A 79 -6.81 -13.80 -3.59
CA THR A 79 -7.79 -14.90 -3.55
C THR A 79 -8.79 -14.68 -2.42
N SER A 80 -10.10 -14.79 -2.72
CA SER A 80 -11.15 -14.68 -1.71
C SER A 80 -11.07 -15.84 -0.72
N PHE A 81 -11.20 -15.54 0.57
CA PHE A 81 -11.24 -16.50 1.67
C PHE A 81 -12.62 -16.55 2.33
N ASP A 82 -13.19 -15.39 2.67
CA ASP A 82 -14.49 -15.30 3.32
C ASP A 82 -15.21 -14.01 2.93
N THR A 83 -16.45 -14.13 2.47
CA THR A 83 -17.36 -13.02 2.18
C THR A 83 -18.54 -12.97 3.16
N PHE A 84 -18.44 -13.70 4.28
CA PHE A 84 -19.41 -13.74 5.38
C PHE A 84 -20.82 -14.22 4.99
N GLU A 85 -20.92 -15.06 3.95
CA GLU A 85 -22.19 -15.73 3.60
C GLU A 85 -22.64 -16.73 4.66
N ASN A 86 -21.70 -17.24 5.46
CA ASN A 86 -21.99 -18.10 6.61
C ASN A 86 -21.43 -17.49 7.91
N PRO A 87 -22.19 -16.60 8.58
CA PRO A 87 -21.74 -15.91 9.79
C PRO A 87 -21.54 -16.85 10.99
N ASP A 88 -22.11 -18.07 10.95
CA ASP A 88 -21.99 -19.06 12.03
C ASP A 88 -20.58 -19.66 12.11
N LEU A 89 -19.75 -19.49 11.08
CA LEU A 89 -18.32 -19.87 11.11
C LEU A 89 -17.49 -18.96 12.03
N TRP A 90 -18.02 -17.81 12.44
CA TRP A 90 -17.36 -16.85 13.30
C TRP A 90 -18.04 -16.84 14.66
N GLU A 91 -17.34 -17.21 15.72
CA GLU A 91 -17.83 -17.16 17.10
C GLU A 91 -17.53 -15.79 17.71
N ALA A 92 -18.51 -15.15 18.36
CA ALA A 92 -18.28 -13.92 19.10
C ALA A 92 -17.73 -14.25 20.49
N GLN A 93 -16.49 -13.87 20.76
CA GLN A 93 -15.84 -14.03 22.06
C GLN A 93 -16.12 -12.82 22.96
N GLU A 94 -16.20 -11.64 22.36
CA GLU A 94 -16.58 -10.37 23.01
C GLU A 94 -17.38 -9.51 22.02
N GLY A 95 -18.31 -8.71 22.53
CA GLY A 95 -19.21 -7.88 21.73
C GLY A 95 -20.23 -8.68 20.93
N GLU A 96 -20.84 -8.04 19.95
CA GLU A 96 -21.90 -8.62 19.12
C GLU A 96 -21.49 -8.72 17.65
N LYS A 97 -21.99 -9.76 16.98
CA LYS A 97 -21.95 -9.88 15.52
C LYS A 97 -23.36 -9.94 14.95
N THR A 98 -23.61 -9.27 13.84
CA THR A 98 -24.90 -9.34 13.15
C THR A 98 -24.66 -9.32 11.63
N PRO A 99 -25.25 -10.25 10.86
CA PRO A 99 -25.21 -10.17 9.41
C PRO A 99 -25.97 -8.93 8.92
N ASP A 100 -25.43 -8.22 7.94
CA ASP A 100 -26.03 -6.99 7.40
C ASP A 100 -26.20 -7.08 5.88
N THR A 101 -27.45 -7.08 5.42
CA THR A 101 -27.79 -7.19 4.00
C THR A 101 -27.79 -5.83 3.29
N GLU A 102 -27.74 -4.73 4.01
CA GLU A 102 -27.79 -3.38 3.44
C GLU A 102 -26.36 -2.80 3.33
N MET A 103 -25.59 -2.88 4.41
CA MET A 103 -24.20 -2.42 4.45
C MET A 103 -23.26 -3.57 4.06
N LYS A 104 -23.18 -3.88 2.77
CA LYS A 104 -22.29 -4.93 2.23
C LYS A 104 -21.41 -4.45 1.09
N ARG A 105 -20.28 -5.12 0.87
CA ARG A 105 -19.35 -4.85 -0.24
C ARG A 105 -19.39 -5.93 -1.30
N THR A 106 -19.47 -7.20 -0.91
CA THR A 106 -19.59 -8.36 -1.78
C THR A 106 -20.73 -9.26 -1.33
N GLY A 107 -21.11 -10.21 -2.18
CA GLY A 107 -22.06 -11.26 -1.77
C GLY A 107 -23.45 -10.74 -1.37
N SER A 108 -24.12 -11.48 -0.49
CA SER A 108 -25.47 -11.18 -0.02
C SER A 108 -25.50 -10.40 1.28
N GLN A 109 -24.42 -10.41 2.07
CA GLN A 109 -24.31 -9.72 3.36
C GLN A 109 -22.85 -9.44 3.74
N SER A 110 -22.64 -8.56 4.72
CA SER A 110 -21.38 -8.44 5.46
C SER A 110 -21.58 -8.84 6.92
N LEU A 111 -20.52 -8.79 7.73
CA LEU A 111 -20.62 -8.97 9.17
C LEU A 111 -20.43 -7.65 9.90
N LYS A 112 -21.49 -7.17 10.56
CA LYS A 112 -21.43 -6.04 11.49
C LYS A 112 -20.88 -6.52 12.83
N MET A 113 -19.93 -5.75 13.37
CA MET A 113 -19.28 -5.91 14.67
C MET A 113 -19.66 -4.71 15.54
N THR A 114 -20.28 -4.96 16.69
CA THR A 114 -20.73 -3.90 17.62
C THR A 114 -20.15 -4.13 19.01
N GLY A 115 -19.47 -3.10 19.55
CA GLY A 115 -18.91 -3.09 20.89
C GLY A 115 -19.59 -2.02 21.73
N HIS A 116 -19.98 -2.35 22.95
CA HIS A 116 -20.75 -1.48 23.85
C HIS A 116 -19.95 -1.11 25.09
N ASP A 117 -20.21 0.06 25.67
CA ASP A 117 -19.69 0.46 26.99
C ASP A 117 -18.17 0.31 27.17
N GLY A 118 -17.40 0.57 26.11
CA GLY A 118 -15.93 0.43 26.12
C GLY A 118 -15.38 -0.98 25.97
N HIS A 119 -16.24 -1.95 25.67
CA HIS A 119 -15.83 -3.30 25.33
C HIS A 119 -15.42 -3.43 23.86
N HIS A 120 -14.42 -4.28 23.64
CA HIS A 120 -13.96 -4.62 22.29
C HIS A 120 -14.98 -5.54 21.60
N VAL A 121 -14.79 -5.77 20.31
CA VAL A 121 -15.49 -6.85 19.60
C VAL A 121 -14.45 -7.81 19.09
N ILE A 122 -14.56 -9.08 19.47
CA ILE A 122 -13.62 -10.13 19.07
C ILE A 122 -14.42 -11.27 18.46
N LEU A 123 -14.19 -11.51 17.18
CA LEU A 123 -14.74 -12.65 16.46
C LEU A 123 -13.64 -13.66 16.18
N GLN A 124 -13.91 -14.94 16.41
CA GLN A 124 -12.96 -16.01 16.19
C GLN A 124 -13.51 -17.01 15.18
N ARG A 125 -12.68 -17.42 14.23
CA ARG A 125 -12.95 -18.55 13.35
C ARG A 125 -11.86 -19.59 13.56
N ARG A 126 -12.27 -20.84 13.81
CA ARG A 126 -11.39 -22.00 13.77
C ARG A 126 -11.41 -22.59 12.36
N PHE A 127 -10.26 -22.98 11.85
CA PHE A 127 -10.17 -23.68 10.57
C PHE A 127 -10.42 -25.18 10.77
N ASP A 128 -10.98 -25.82 9.74
CA ASP A 128 -11.20 -27.27 9.77
C ASP A 128 -9.86 -28.02 9.82
N GLU A 129 -8.84 -27.48 9.15
CA GLU A 129 -7.46 -27.94 9.16
C GLU A 129 -6.51 -26.74 9.32
N PRO A 130 -5.35 -26.88 9.99
CA PRO A 130 -4.36 -25.82 10.06
C PRO A 130 -3.90 -25.32 8.69
N MET A 131 -3.59 -24.03 8.61
CA MET A 131 -3.23 -23.33 7.38
C MET A 131 -1.85 -22.69 7.50
N ASP A 132 -1.12 -22.69 6.39
CA ASP A 132 0.18 -22.02 6.26
C ASP A 132 0.03 -20.56 5.83
N PHE A 133 0.53 -19.66 6.68
CA PHE A 133 0.62 -18.21 6.51
C PHE A 133 2.07 -17.70 6.39
N SER A 134 3.07 -18.58 6.42
CA SER A 134 4.48 -18.21 6.32
C SER A 134 4.80 -17.42 5.03
N ASP A 135 4.09 -17.74 3.94
CA ASP A 135 4.19 -17.12 2.61
C ASP A 135 2.94 -16.31 2.20
N ARG A 136 2.05 -15.96 3.15
CA ARG A 136 0.77 -15.31 2.84
C ARG A 136 0.46 -14.09 3.71
N ASP A 137 -0.02 -13.02 3.10
CA ASP A 137 -0.62 -11.87 3.78
C ASP A 137 -2.15 -11.96 3.72
N ILE A 138 -2.81 -11.29 4.66
CA ILE A 138 -4.26 -11.23 4.78
C ILE A 138 -4.72 -9.79 4.59
N SER A 139 -5.81 -9.61 3.86
CA SER A 139 -6.52 -8.34 3.81
C SER A 139 -8.01 -8.52 4.06
N ALA A 140 -8.66 -7.46 4.52
CA ALA A 140 -10.09 -7.41 4.72
C ALA A 140 -10.64 -6.07 4.23
N MET A 141 -11.87 -6.07 3.73
CA MET A 141 -12.63 -4.83 3.57
C MET A 141 -13.21 -4.44 4.92
N ILE A 142 -13.00 -3.19 5.29
CA ILE A 142 -13.56 -2.62 6.51
C ILE A 142 -14.30 -1.33 6.19
N ARG A 143 -15.33 -1.07 6.97
CA ARG A 143 -16.08 0.19 6.99
C ARG A 143 -16.48 0.48 8.43
N THR A 144 -16.41 1.73 8.85
CA THR A 144 -16.83 2.12 10.21
C THR A 144 -17.40 3.52 10.21
N THR A 145 -18.38 3.74 11.07
CA THR A 145 -18.96 5.06 11.38
C THR A 145 -18.24 5.73 12.56
N THR A 146 -17.34 5.02 13.25
CA THR A 146 -16.58 5.46 14.42
C THR A 146 -15.06 5.34 14.23
N PRO A 147 -14.49 5.84 13.11
CA PRO A 147 -13.08 5.60 12.75
C PRO A 147 -12.09 6.04 13.83
N SER A 148 -12.33 7.18 14.49
CA SER A 148 -11.45 7.72 15.53
C SER A 148 -11.50 6.96 16.86
N LYS A 149 -12.39 5.98 17.01
CA LYS A 149 -12.57 5.21 18.26
C LYS A 149 -12.00 3.80 18.19
N ILE A 150 -11.62 3.35 16.99
CA ILE A 150 -11.26 1.96 16.75
C ILE A 150 -9.86 1.79 16.17
N GLY A 151 -9.26 0.65 16.48
CA GLY A 151 -8.26 -0.03 15.69
C GLY A 151 -8.83 -1.36 15.21
N PHE A 152 -8.30 -1.87 14.10
CA PHE A 152 -8.68 -3.17 13.56
C PHE A 152 -7.48 -4.12 13.60
N TYR A 153 -7.69 -5.31 14.15
CA TYR A 153 -6.66 -6.33 14.28
C TYR A 153 -7.11 -7.63 13.63
N ILE A 154 -6.15 -8.31 13.02
CA ILE A 154 -6.26 -9.71 12.64
C ILE A 154 -5.25 -10.48 13.47
N TYR A 155 -5.70 -11.45 14.26
CA TYR A 155 -4.81 -12.37 14.97
C TYR A 155 -4.73 -13.70 14.24
N LEU A 156 -3.53 -14.23 14.12
CA LEU A 156 -3.27 -15.60 13.68
C LEU A 156 -2.73 -16.39 14.85
N LEU A 157 -3.41 -17.48 15.20
CA LEU A 157 -3.01 -18.34 16.31
C LEU A 157 -2.63 -19.72 15.80
N ASP A 158 -1.48 -20.20 16.23
CA ASP A 158 -1.06 -21.58 15.98
C ASP A 158 -1.81 -22.57 16.88
N THR A 159 -1.55 -23.86 16.66
CA THR A 159 -2.19 -24.94 17.43
C THR A 159 -1.88 -24.90 18.92
N ASP A 160 -0.76 -24.28 19.31
CA ASP A 160 -0.33 -24.14 20.71
C ASP A 160 -0.89 -22.87 21.37
N GLY A 161 -1.53 -21.99 20.59
CA GLY A 161 -2.14 -20.76 21.07
C GLY A 161 -1.20 -19.55 21.06
N ASN A 162 -0.01 -19.66 20.49
CA ASN A 162 0.85 -18.51 20.24
C ASN A 162 0.23 -17.65 19.14
N GLU A 163 0.39 -16.34 19.21
CA GLU A 163 -0.31 -15.42 18.33
C GLU A 163 0.60 -14.39 17.65
N ALA A 164 0.25 -14.06 16.41
CA ALA A 164 0.73 -12.88 15.69
C ALA A 164 -0.42 -11.89 15.53
N ALA A 165 -0.24 -10.67 16.01
CA ALA A 165 -1.20 -9.58 15.87
C ALA A 165 -0.83 -8.71 14.66
N LEU A 166 -1.73 -8.61 13.68
CA LEU A 166 -1.61 -7.75 12.52
C LEU A 166 -2.51 -6.52 12.75
N GLU A 167 -1.95 -5.32 12.75
CA GLU A 167 -2.63 -4.11 13.23
C GLU A 167 -2.87 -3.06 12.13
N LEU A 168 -4.09 -2.48 12.14
CA LEU A 168 -4.41 -1.17 11.58
C LEU A 168 -4.94 -0.27 12.71
N ARG A 169 -4.09 0.61 13.24
CA ARG A 169 -4.41 1.53 14.35
C ARG A 169 -5.05 2.86 13.91
N ASN A 170 -5.79 3.56 14.77
CA ASN A 170 -6.12 4.99 14.61
C ASN A 170 -6.57 5.39 13.20
N ILE A 171 -7.69 4.82 12.76
CA ILE A 171 -8.30 5.16 11.47
C ILE A 171 -8.78 6.62 11.55
N THR A 172 -8.12 7.55 10.87
CA THR A 172 -8.36 9.01 11.05
C THR A 172 -8.93 9.69 9.81
N TYR A 173 -9.96 9.09 9.20
CA TYR A 173 -10.72 9.79 8.16
C TYR A 173 -11.86 10.63 8.73
N ARG A 174 -12.32 11.59 7.93
CA ARG A 174 -13.29 12.61 8.31
C ARG A 174 -14.70 12.23 7.86
N THR A 175 -15.70 12.96 8.34
CA THR A 175 -17.08 12.81 7.84
C THR A 175 -17.23 13.58 6.53
N PRO A 176 -18.03 13.09 5.56
CA PRO A 176 -18.77 11.81 5.55
C PRO A 176 -17.87 10.56 5.46
N ASP A 177 -18.38 9.45 5.98
CA ASP A 177 -17.79 8.10 5.91
C ASP A 177 -17.17 7.81 4.53
N ILE A 178 -15.90 7.38 4.51
CA ILE A 178 -15.13 7.07 3.28
C ILE A 178 -15.64 5.83 2.54
N GLY A 179 -16.60 5.12 3.13
CA GLY A 179 -17.13 3.86 2.65
C GLY A 179 -16.19 2.70 2.94
N TRP A 180 -16.33 1.64 2.16
CA TRP A 180 -15.45 0.48 2.24
C TRP A 180 -14.03 0.82 1.79
N PHE A 181 -13.05 0.40 2.58
CA PHE A 181 -11.65 0.41 2.18
C PHE A 181 -10.99 -0.91 2.58
N ARG A 182 -9.95 -1.29 1.84
CA ARG A 182 -9.20 -2.52 2.10
C ARG A 182 -7.97 -2.22 2.93
N THR A 183 -7.83 -2.94 4.04
CA THR A 183 -6.59 -2.96 4.82
C THR A 183 -5.90 -4.30 4.65
N CYS A 184 -4.58 -4.27 4.55
CA CYS A 184 -3.72 -5.45 4.56
C CYS A 184 -2.66 -5.23 5.65
N PRO A 185 -3.06 -5.32 6.93
CA PRO A 185 -2.17 -5.00 8.04
C PRO A 185 -1.03 -6.02 8.09
N GLY A 186 0.20 -5.55 8.30
CA GLY A 186 1.34 -6.41 8.58
C GLY A 186 1.48 -6.71 10.06
N VAL A 187 2.44 -7.54 10.43
CA VAL A 187 2.63 -7.96 11.82
C VAL A 187 3.14 -6.79 12.66
N PHE A 188 2.43 -6.51 13.75
CA PHE A 188 2.78 -5.51 14.75
C PHE A 188 3.60 -6.12 15.88
N GLU A 189 3.08 -7.20 16.46
CA GLU A 189 3.71 -7.93 17.55
C GLU A 189 3.34 -9.42 17.53
N VAL A 190 4.07 -10.19 18.32
CA VAL A 190 3.82 -11.62 18.55
C VAL A 190 3.83 -11.87 20.06
N SER A 191 3.23 -12.98 20.48
CA SER A 191 3.35 -13.49 21.86
C SER A 191 4.81 -13.75 22.27
N GLU A 192 5.05 -13.95 23.57
CA GLU A 192 6.39 -14.25 24.11
C GLU A 192 7.06 -15.44 23.42
N THR A 193 6.26 -16.47 23.11
CA THR A 193 6.66 -17.55 22.20
C THR A 193 6.18 -17.20 20.80
N GLU A 194 7.09 -17.29 19.82
CA GLU A 194 6.78 -16.96 18.44
C GLU A 194 5.84 -18.01 17.82
N PRO A 195 4.76 -17.59 17.13
CA PRO A 195 3.82 -18.52 16.53
C PRO A 195 4.40 -19.28 15.34
N ASP A 196 4.04 -20.56 15.23
CA ASP A 196 4.30 -21.33 14.01
C ASP A 196 3.32 -20.94 12.91
N LEU A 197 3.74 -19.99 12.06
CA LEU A 197 2.95 -19.52 10.93
C LEU A 197 2.65 -20.61 9.88
N THR A 198 3.32 -21.77 9.93
CA THR A 198 3.01 -22.89 9.02
C THR A 198 1.81 -23.72 9.49
N ASN A 199 1.34 -23.50 10.72
CA ASN A 199 0.36 -24.33 11.40
C ASN A 199 -0.69 -23.49 12.19
N ILE A 200 -1.28 -22.49 11.52
CA ILE A 200 -2.32 -21.63 12.11
C ILE A 200 -3.67 -22.35 12.08
N ASP A 201 -4.32 -22.53 13.23
CA ASP A 201 -5.63 -23.20 13.32
C ASP A 201 -6.79 -22.24 13.64
N ARG A 202 -6.50 -20.99 14.01
CA ARG A 202 -7.49 -19.98 14.35
C ARG A 202 -7.12 -18.60 13.80
N MET A 203 -8.14 -17.87 13.38
CA MET A 203 -8.07 -16.45 13.07
C MET A 203 -9.03 -15.68 13.99
N LYS A 204 -8.58 -14.54 14.54
CA LYS A 204 -9.49 -13.58 15.19
C LYS A 204 -9.54 -12.27 14.42
N LEU A 205 -10.72 -11.69 14.35
CA LEU A 205 -10.93 -10.31 13.92
C LEU A 205 -11.32 -9.51 15.16
N GLN A 206 -10.63 -8.39 15.40
CA GLN A 206 -10.91 -7.55 16.54
C GLN A 206 -11.06 -6.09 16.12
N VAL A 207 -12.10 -5.46 16.67
CA VAL A 207 -12.32 -4.02 16.65
C VAL A 207 -12.12 -3.53 18.08
N THR A 208 -11.11 -2.69 18.31
CA THR A 208 -10.90 -2.12 19.64
C THR A 208 -11.92 -1.03 19.93
N ASN A 209 -12.26 -0.90 21.21
CA ASN A 209 -12.99 0.21 21.77
C ASN A 209 -12.22 0.71 22.99
N ALA A 210 -11.61 1.88 22.89
CA ALA A 210 -10.91 2.50 24.00
C ALA A 210 -11.70 3.69 24.60
N THR A 211 -12.99 3.78 24.29
CA THR A 211 -13.86 4.89 24.68
C THR A 211 -15.05 4.39 25.48
N SER A 212 -15.78 5.26 26.17
CA SER A 212 -17.02 4.87 26.86
C SER A 212 -18.21 4.69 25.93
N ASP A 213 -18.07 5.04 24.65
CA ASP A 213 -19.16 5.01 23.68
C ASP A 213 -19.18 3.70 22.90
N ASP A 214 -20.30 3.43 22.26
CA ASP A 214 -20.40 2.33 21.30
C ASP A 214 -19.48 2.53 20.09
N VAL A 215 -18.98 1.41 19.58
CA VAL A 215 -18.24 1.35 18.32
C VAL A 215 -18.90 0.36 17.38
N GLU A 216 -18.88 0.71 16.09
CA GLU A 216 -19.44 -0.13 15.04
C GLU A 216 -18.47 -0.23 13.87
N ALA A 217 -18.25 -1.44 13.39
CA ALA A 217 -17.53 -1.69 12.15
C ALA A 217 -18.21 -2.81 11.36
N TRP A 218 -18.04 -2.79 10.05
CA TRP A 218 -18.43 -3.88 9.17
C TRP A 218 -17.17 -4.45 8.55
N VAL A 219 -17.10 -5.77 8.48
CA VAL A 219 -16.03 -6.51 7.81
C VAL A 219 -16.64 -7.32 6.67
N ASP A 220 -15.96 -7.32 5.53
CA ASP A 220 -16.35 -8.09 4.34
C ASP A 220 -15.09 -8.51 3.55
N ASP A 221 -15.25 -9.46 2.63
CA ASP A 221 -14.27 -9.88 1.61
C ASP A 221 -12.84 -10.01 2.16
N VAL A 222 -12.65 -10.95 3.09
CA VAL A 222 -11.33 -11.38 3.59
C VAL A 222 -10.62 -12.14 2.47
N ARG A 223 -9.34 -11.81 2.26
CA ARG A 223 -8.55 -12.33 1.14
C ARG A 223 -7.12 -12.65 1.51
N PHE A 224 -6.56 -13.61 0.79
CA PHE A 224 -5.14 -13.97 0.86
C PHE A 224 -4.35 -13.40 -0.30
N HIS A 225 -3.11 -13.03 0.00
CA HIS A 225 -2.13 -12.50 -0.95
C HIS A 225 -0.81 -13.25 -0.77
N PRO A 226 -0.03 -13.48 -1.84
CA PRO A 226 1.33 -13.97 -1.67
C PRO A 226 2.17 -12.94 -0.91
N LYS A 227 3.16 -13.37 -0.12
CA LYS A 227 4.20 -12.46 0.37
C LYS A 227 5.22 -12.16 -0.74
N PRO A 228 5.85 -10.98 -0.75
CA PRO A 228 7.02 -10.73 -1.58
C PRO A 228 8.21 -11.58 -1.12
N GLU A 229 9.30 -11.57 -1.90
CA GLU A 229 10.54 -12.29 -1.57
C GLU A 229 11.28 -11.70 -0.35
N LYS A 230 11.09 -10.41 -0.05
CA LYS A 230 11.79 -9.64 0.98
C LYS A 230 10.92 -8.53 1.55
N GLY A 231 11.37 -7.91 2.64
CA GLY A 231 10.76 -6.72 3.21
C GLY A 231 11.08 -5.46 2.41
N TYR A 232 10.23 -4.44 2.55
CA TYR A 232 10.43 -3.14 1.90
C TYR A 232 10.27 -1.98 2.87
N ILE A 233 11.07 -0.93 2.67
CA ILE A 233 10.96 0.34 3.38
C ILE A 233 10.81 1.48 2.38
N ILE A 234 9.94 2.43 2.68
CA ILE A 234 9.83 3.70 1.99
C ILE A 234 10.17 4.81 2.97
N LEU A 235 11.14 5.65 2.61
CA LEU A 235 11.56 6.83 3.36
C LEU A 235 10.89 8.06 2.75
N SER A 236 9.74 8.45 3.31
CA SER A 236 8.92 9.57 2.84
C SER A 236 9.29 10.84 3.60
N TRP A 237 9.58 11.92 2.88
CA TRP A 237 9.88 13.24 3.42
C TRP A 237 8.83 14.25 2.94
N ASP A 238 8.03 14.74 3.87
CA ASP A 238 6.95 15.68 3.61
C ASP A 238 7.44 17.14 3.57
N ASP A 239 6.59 18.00 3.00
CA ASP A 239 6.70 19.46 2.94
C ASP A 239 7.79 20.07 2.04
N GLY A 240 8.67 19.28 1.44
CA GLY A 240 9.69 19.79 0.51
C GLY A 240 10.75 20.68 1.18
N LYS A 241 11.02 20.43 2.46
CA LYS A 241 11.95 21.24 3.26
C LYS A 241 13.39 21.06 2.82
N ARG A 242 14.15 22.16 2.85
CA ARG A 242 15.56 22.15 2.48
C ARG A 242 16.43 21.35 3.44
N SER A 243 16.00 21.17 4.69
CA SER A 243 16.73 20.38 5.69
C SER A 243 16.94 18.92 5.27
N TYR A 244 16.03 18.33 4.49
CA TYR A 244 16.27 17.03 3.84
C TYR A 244 17.48 17.11 2.90
N TYR A 245 17.51 18.10 2.00
CA TYR A 245 18.59 18.27 1.05
C TYR A 245 19.96 18.48 1.74
N GLU A 246 19.98 19.25 2.82
CA GLU A 246 21.22 19.57 3.54
C GLU A 246 21.73 18.43 4.43
N HIS A 247 20.84 17.61 4.98
CA HIS A 247 21.19 16.66 6.05
C HIS A 247 20.78 15.21 5.75
N GLY A 248 19.65 14.98 5.10
CA GLY A 248 19.14 13.67 4.73
C GLY A 248 19.79 13.13 3.45
N ALA A 249 19.72 13.90 2.37
CA ALA A 249 20.21 13.55 1.04
C ALA A 249 21.68 13.04 1.02
N PRO A 250 22.65 13.65 1.73
CA PRO A 250 24.02 13.12 1.77
C PRO A 250 24.12 11.72 2.39
N VAL A 251 23.22 11.37 3.29
CA VAL A 251 23.17 10.05 3.95
C VAL A 251 22.49 9.03 3.04
N HIS A 252 21.42 9.43 2.33
CA HIS A 252 20.81 8.62 1.28
C HIS A 252 21.80 8.26 0.18
N ASP A 253 22.55 9.25 -0.33
CA ASP A 253 23.56 9.07 -1.36
C ASP A 253 24.69 8.12 -0.92
N LYS A 254 25.02 8.10 0.38
CA LYS A 254 26.03 7.19 0.94
C LYS A 254 25.60 5.72 0.84
N TYR A 255 24.31 5.44 1.04
CA TYR A 255 23.76 4.08 1.06
C TYR A 255 23.01 3.69 -0.23
N ASP A 256 22.96 4.59 -1.22
CA ASP A 256 22.18 4.40 -2.46
C ASP A 256 20.68 4.13 -2.20
N PHE A 257 20.13 4.81 -1.18
CA PHE A 257 18.72 4.69 -0.81
C PHE A 257 17.88 5.80 -1.44
N PRO A 258 16.84 5.48 -2.22
CA PRO A 258 15.93 6.51 -2.72
C PRO A 258 15.05 7.06 -1.58
N ALA A 259 14.70 8.34 -1.69
CA ALA A 259 13.64 8.95 -0.88
C ALA A 259 12.37 9.20 -1.71
N VAL A 260 11.23 9.31 -1.03
CA VAL A 260 10.00 9.89 -1.59
C VAL A 260 9.83 11.30 -1.03
N LEU A 261 9.95 12.32 -1.87
CA LEU A 261 9.84 13.72 -1.49
C LEU A 261 8.45 14.24 -1.84
N THR A 262 7.61 14.50 -0.83
CA THR A 262 6.25 14.99 -1.06
C THR A 262 6.27 16.51 -1.07
N GLN A 263 6.14 17.06 -2.27
CA GLN A 263 6.29 18.49 -2.50
C GLN A 263 4.90 19.15 -2.51
N PRO A 264 4.59 20.05 -1.57
CA PRO A 264 3.47 20.95 -1.74
C PRO A 264 3.83 21.88 -2.91
N PRO A 265 3.01 21.97 -3.96
CA PRO A 265 3.29 22.85 -5.09
C PRO A 265 2.99 24.30 -4.67
N ARG A 266 3.86 24.84 -3.82
CA ARG A 266 3.85 26.24 -3.41
C ARG A 266 4.53 27.05 -4.52
N LEU A 267 3.76 27.40 -5.54
CA LEU A 267 4.21 28.14 -6.74
C LEU A 267 5.02 29.42 -6.43
N LYS A 268 4.94 29.95 -5.20
CA LYS A 268 5.66 31.14 -4.73
C LYS A 268 6.73 30.86 -3.67
N ALA A 269 6.76 29.67 -3.04
CA ALA A 269 7.65 29.38 -1.91
C ALA A 269 8.84 28.48 -2.26
N VAL A 270 8.88 27.91 -3.47
CA VAL A 270 10.08 27.20 -3.99
C VAL A 270 11.26 28.17 -4.20
N GLU A 271 11.00 29.48 -4.11
CA GLU A 271 12.01 30.55 -4.15
C GLU A 271 12.42 31.05 -2.74
N GLU A 272 11.85 30.47 -1.67
CA GLU A 272 12.22 30.80 -0.28
C GLU A 272 13.30 29.83 0.22
N ASP A 273 14.33 30.35 0.92
CA ASP A 273 15.50 29.59 1.38
C ASP A 273 15.18 28.38 2.30
N TYR A 274 13.95 28.30 2.81
CA TYR A 274 13.49 27.23 3.69
C TYR A 274 13.00 25.97 2.95
N PHE A 275 12.68 26.07 1.67
CA PHE A 275 12.26 24.95 0.82
C PHE A 275 13.35 24.56 -0.16
N MET A 276 13.33 23.32 -0.64
CA MET A 276 14.18 22.94 -1.77
C MET A 276 13.78 23.76 -3.00
N SER A 277 14.78 24.33 -3.67
CA SER A 277 14.64 24.97 -4.97
C SER A 277 14.32 23.96 -6.06
N LEU A 278 13.89 24.44 -7.23
CA LEU A 278 13.59 23.57 -8.37
C LEU A 278 14.81 22.78 -8.85
N ASP A 279 15.99 23.40 -8.84
CA ASP A 279 17.24 22.75 -9.24
C ASP A 279 17.64 21.65 -8.25
N GLU A 280 17.49 21.91 -6.94
CA GLU A 280 17.72 20.90 -5.88
C GLU A 280 16.74 19.72 -6.05
N LEU A 281 15.45 19.95 -6.33
CA LEU A 281 14.48 18.88 -6.60
C LEU A 281 14.83 18.05 -7.85
N HIS A 282 15.29 18.69 -8.93
CA HIS A 282 15.73 17.98 -10.13
C HIS A 282 17.01 17.19 -9.90
N GLU A 283 17.94 17.73 -9.11
CA GLU A 283 19.13 17.00 -8.68
C GLU A 283 18.73 15.75 -7.90
N ARG A 284 17.85 15.89 -6.90
CA ARG A 284 17.36 14.74 -6.11
C ARG A 284 16.66 13.71 -6.99
N GLN A 285 15.83 14.11 -7.94
CA GLN A 285 15.25 13.17 -8.91
C GLN A 285 16.31 12.44 -9.75
N SER A 286 17.36 13.14 -10.18
CA SER A 286 18.46 12.53 -10.94
C SER A 286 19.26 11.51 -10.13
N LYS A 287 19.24 11.63 -8.79
CA LYS A 287 19.84 10.70 -7.83
C LYS A 287 18.94 9.52 -7.47
N GLY A 288 17.70 9.51 -7.95
CA GLY A 288 16.75 8.42 -7.74
C GLY A 288 15.63 8.72 -6.75
N ASP A 289 15.61 9.91 -6.14
CA ASP A 289 14.49 10.31 -5.28
C ASP A 289 13.23 10.55 -6.12
N GLU A 290 12.07 10.19 -5.58
CA GLU A 290 10.80 10.36 -6.24
C GLU A 290 10.07 11.61 -5.75
N ILE A 291 9.79 12.55 -6.65
CA ILE A 291 9.04 13.77 -6.32
C ILE A 291 7.54 13.54 -6.50
N VAL A 292 6.81 13.58 -5.39
CA VAL A 292 5.38 13.23 -5.28
C VAL A 292 4.55 14.46 -4.90
N ALA A 293 3.25 14.47 -5.23
CA ALA A 293 2.36 15.53 -4.78
C ALA A 293 2.15 15.47 -3.26
N HIS A 294 2.35 16.59 -2.59
CA HIS A 294 1.69 16.81 -1.30
C HIS A 294 0.39 17.59 -1.52
N GLY A 295 -0.67 17.23 -0.81
CA GLY A 295 -1.95 17.93 -0.92
C GLY A 295 -1.86 19.42 -0.59
N SER A 296 -2.99 20.12 -0.75
CA SER A 296 -3.08 21.57 -0.55
C SER A 296 -2.74 21.97 0.89
N VAL A 297 -1.84 22.93 1.06
CA VAL A 297 -1.56 23.56 2.36
C VAL A 297 -2.60 24.63 2.73
N ASP A 298 -3.34 25.14 1.73
CA ASP A 298 -4.27 26.26 1.90
C ASP A 298 -5.70 25.84 2.31
N ALA A 299 -5.99 24.53 2.30
CA ALA A 299 -7.32 24.01 2.62
C ALA A 299 -7.29 22.51 2.94
N GLN A 300 -7.99 22.13 4.00
CA GLN A 300 -8.29 20.73 4.31
C GLN A 300 -9.24 20.17 3.24
N PHE A 301 -9.03 18.91 2.84
CA PHE A 301 -9.77 18.30 1.72
C PHE A 301 -11.24 18.04 2.06
N ASP A 302 -11.53 17.70 3.33
CA ASP A 302 -12.88 17.46 3.85
C ASP A 302 -13.67 18.76 4.11
N GLU A 303 -13.01 19.92 4.12
CA GLU A 303 -13.64 21.22 4.38
C GLU A 303 -13.97 22.01 3.09
N ILE A 304 -13.64 21.47 1.91
CA ILE A 304 -13.84 22.16 0.63
C ILE A 304 -14.71 21.35 -0.33
N SER A 305 -15.38 22.07 -1.24
CA SER A 305 -16.21 21.42 -2.25
C SER A 305 -15.39 20.55 -3.20
N ALA A 306 -16.00 19.47 -3.69
CA ALA A 306 -15.39 18.57 -4.67
C ALA A 306 -14.80 19.30 -5.89
N SER A 307 -15.50 20.32 -6.39
CA SER A 307 -15.03 21.14 -7.54
C SER A 307 -13.80 21.97 -7.19
N LYS A 308 -13.75 22.55 -5.98
CA LYS A 308 -12.58 23.30 -5.51
C LYS A 308 -11.38 22.37 -5.32
N LEU A 309 -11.58 21.21 -4.68
CA LEU A 309 -10.54 20.20 -4.52
C LEU A 309 -10.03 19.71 -5.89
N ASP A 310 -10.92 19.41 -6.84
CA ASP A 310 -10.57 18.98 -8.19
C ASP A 310 -9.68 20.02 -8.90
N GLY A 311 -10.07 21.29 -8.82
CA GLY A 311 -9.28 22.39 -9.37
C GLY A 311 -7.89 22.48 -8.74
N ILE A 312 -7.77 22.30 -7.41
CA ILE A 312 -6.49 22.29 -6.71
C ILE A 312 -5.63 21.11 -7.17
N LEU A 313 -6.14 19.88 -7.09
CA LEU A 313 -5.39 18.67 -7.47
C LEU A 313 -4.92 18.72 -8.92
N ARG A 314 -5.75 19.22 -9.84
CA ARG A 314 -5.33 19.42 -11.25
C ARG A 314 -4.20 20.42 -11.38
N ARG A 315 -4.27 21.57 -10.69
CA ARG A 315 -3.17 22.55 -10.75
C ARG A 315 -1.88 21.97 -10.18
N ASN A 316 -1.98 21.28 -9.05
CA ASN A 316 -0.87 20.62 -8.37
C ASN A 316 -0.23 19.56 -9.27
N LYS A 317 -1.05 18.66 -9.82
CA LYS A 317 -0.55 17.64 -10.74
C LYS A 317 0.04 18.25 -12.00
N LYS A 318 -0.59 19.27 -12.58
CA LYS A 318 -0.04 19.98 -13.76
C LYS A 318 1.35 20.56 -13.47
N TRP A 319 1.56 21.16 -12.30
CA TRP A 319 2.86 21.70 -11.90
C TRP A 319 3.96 20.63 -11.89
N LEU A 320 3.66 19.44 -11.36
CA LEU A 320 4.59 18.31 -11.38
C LEU A 320 4.86 17.81 -12.80
N LEU A 321 3.82 17.71 -13.63
CA LEU A 321 3.94 17.28 -15.03
C LEU A 321 4.77 18.25 -15.87
N ASP A 322 4.53 19.55 -15.73
CA ASP A 322 5.25 20.60 -16.45
C ASP A 322 6.74 20.64 -16.10
N ARG A 323 7.12 20.07 -14.96
CA ARG A 323 8.50 19.93 -14.45
C ARG A 323 9.03 18.51 -14.58
N GLU A 324 8.35 17.65 -15.31
CA GLU A 324 8.82 16.28 -15.60
C GLU A 324 9.13 15.45 -14.33
N PHE A 325 8.38 15.69 -13.25
CA PHE A 325 8.51 14.91 -12.03
C PHE A 325 7.76 13.57 -12.14
N GLY A 326 8.49 12.46 -11.91
CA GLY A 326 8.00 11.09 -12.15
C GLY A 326 6.89 10.64 -11.20
N GLY A 327 6.91 11.11 -9.95
CA GLY A 327 5.95 10.73 -8.90
C GLY A 327 4.59 11.44 -8.98
N ALA A 328 4.29 12.16 -10.07
CA ALA A 328 3.06 12.94 -10.23
C ALA A 328 1.76 12.10 -10.15
N ASN A 329 1.85 10.77 -10.26
CA ASN A 329 0.74 9.85 -10.10
C ASN A 329 0.35 9.57 -8.65
N PHE A 330 1.14 10.03 -7.68
CA PHE A 330 0.95 9.74 -6.26
C PHE A 330 0.67 11.01 -5.47
N ILE A 331 0.05 10.85 -4.31
CA ILE A 331 -0.29 11.96 -3.42
C ILE A 331 -0.18 11.58 -1.94
N VAL A 332 0.17 12.56 -1.12
CA VAL A 332 0.07 12.46 0.34
C VAL A 332 -0.91 13.49 0.88
N TYR A 333 -1.80 13.05 1.78
CA TYR A 333 -2.84 13.90 2.36
C TYR A 333 -2.32 14.69 3.57
N PRO A 334 -2.33 16.03 3.52
CA PRO A 334 -2.00 16.85 4.68
C PRO A 334 -2.95 16.58 5.85
N GLY A 335 -2.40 16.38 7.05
CA GLY A 335 -3.18 16.24 8.29
C GLY A 335 -4.19 15.09 8.32
N ASN A 336 -4.02 14.07 7.47
CA ASN A 336 -5.00 12.98 7.25
C ASN A 336 -6.41 13.48 6.91
N SER A 337 -6.53 14.69 6.39
CA SER A 337 -7.80 15.27 6.01
C SER A 337 -8.26 14.63 4.70
N TYR A 338 -9.18 13.68 4.78
CA TYR A 338 -9.90 13.11 3.64
C TYR A 338 -11.21 12.45 4.07
N ASP A 339 -12.20 12.50 3.18
CA ASP A 339 -13.52 11.88 3.28
C ASP A 339 -13.82 11.11 1.97
N ALA A 340 -15.03 10.53 1.83
CA ALA A 340 -15.42 9.86 0.59
C ALA A 340 -15.32 10.78 -0.65
N THR A 341 -15.69 12.06 -0.49
CA THR A 341 -15.64 13.05 -1.55
C THR A 341 -14.20 13.28 -2.02
N ALA A 342 -13.28 13.45 -1.08
CA ALA A 342 -11.87 13.63 -1.35
C ALA A 342 -11.28 12.42 -2.07
N LEU A 343 -11.58 11.20 -1.63
CA LEU A 343 -11.06 9.99 -2.29
C LEU A 343 -11.59 9.83 -3.72
N ASP A 344 -12.85 10.18 -4.01
CA ASP A 344 -13.37 10.18 -5.38
C ASP A 344 -12.66 11.21 -6.28
N VAL A 345 -12.43 12.41 -5.76
CA VAL A 345 -11.75 13.49 -6.49
C VAL A 345 -10.26 13.18 -6.68
N VAL A 346 -9.58 12.68 -5.65
CA VAL A 346 -8.18 12.23 -5.69
C VAL A 346 -8.01 11.13 -6.72
N GLY A 347 -8.90 10.13 -6.74
CA GLY A 347 -8.84 9.02 -7.68
C GLY A 347 -8.96 9.42 -9.16
N LYS A 348 -9.41 10.66 -9.47
CA LYS A 348 -9.40 11.23 -10.83
C LYS A 348 -8.02 11.75 -11.23
N CYS A 349 -7.14 12.05 -10.28
CA CYS A 349 -5.83 12.65 -10.51
C CYS A 349 -4.68 11.72 -10.12
N HIS A 350 -4.81 10.90 -9.10
CA HIS A 350 -3.73 10.07 -8.56
C HIS A 350 -4.15 8.60 -8.48
N TYR A 351 -3.19 7.68 -8.64
CA TYR A 351 -3.40 6.24 -8.57
C TYR A 351 -3.19 5.70 -7.16
N MET A 352 -2.27 6.28 -6.41
CA MET A 352 -1.92 5.83 -5.06
C MET A 352 -1.75 7.03 -4.12
N GLY A 353 -2.06 6.86 -2.85
CA GLY A 353 -1.84 7.87 -1.83
C GLY A 353 -2.00 7.36 -0.41
N GLY A 354 -1.44 8.11 0.54
CA GLY A 354 -1.32 7.66 1.92
C GLY A 354 -1.60 8.73 2.97
N MET A 355 -1.84 8.26 4.19
CA MET A 355 -2.10 9.03 5.41
C MET A 355 -1.11 8.64 6.51
N ASN A 356 -0.84 9.55 7.44
CA ASN A 356 -0.13 9.22 8.67
C ASN A 356 -1.09 8.51 9.62
N GLN A 357 -0.71 7.39 10.20
CA GLN A 357 -1.66 6.61 10.99
C GLN A 357 -1.23 6.48 12.46
N SER A 358 0.06 6.36 12.73
CA SER A 358 0.58 6.16 14.08
C SER A 358 2.01 6.66 14.24
N GLY A 359 2.37 7.08 15.46
CA GLY A 359 3.76 7.18 15.92
C GLY A 359 4.30 5.85 16.45
N ASN A 360 3.72 4.72 16.02
CA ASN A 360 4.11 3.37 16.41
C ASN A 360 4.16 2.47 15.16
N VAL A 361 4.76 1.28 15.30
CA VAL A 361 4.98 0.31 14.22
C VAL A 361 3.71 0.08 13.42
N ASN A 362 3.78 0.31 12.12
CA ASN A 362 2.70 0.05 11.19
C ASN A 362 3.30 -0.38 9.85
N THR A 363 2.99 -1.61 9.45
CA THR A 363 3.45 -2.23 8.21
C THR A 363 2.26 -2.75 7.43
N THR A 364 2.41 -2.96 6.13
CA THR A 364 1.32 -3.42 5.27
C THR A 364 1.80 -4.43 4.23
N GLY A 365 0.94 -5.40 3.90
CA GLY A 365 1.19 -6.30 2.79
C GLY A 365 1.17 -5.58 1.44
N VAL A 366 2.09 -5.93 0.54
CA VAL A 366 2.36 -5.14 -0.68
C VAL A 366 1.34 -5.31 -1.80
N TYR A 367 0.51 -6.35 -1.77
CA TYR A 367 -0.48 -6.63 -2.83
C TYR A 367 -1.93 -6.40 -2.39
N GLY A 368 -2.18 -6.28 -1.09
CA GLY A 368 -3.52 -6.35 -0.53
C GLY A 368 -4.15 -5.01 -0.13
N PHE A 369 -3.45 -3.88 -0.23
CA PHE A 369 -3.91 -2.59 0.30
C PHE A 369 -4.88 -1.83 -0.63
N ASP A 370 -5.68 -0.92 -0.07
CA ASP A 370 -6.42 0.12 -0.81
C ASP A 370 -5.45 1.18 -1.35
N PRO A 371 -5.35 1.35 -2.68
CA PRO A 371 -4.39 2.27 -3.29
C PRO A 371 -4.37 3.69 -2.72
N LEU A 372 -5.51 4.23 -2.30
CA LEU A 372 -5.60 5.61 -1.84
C LEU A 372 -5.66 5.78 -0.32
N VAL A 373 -5.47 4.69 0.44
CA VAL A 373 -5.55 4.69 1.91
C VAL A 373 -4.31 3.98 2.49
N LEU A 374 -3.12 4.30 1.95
CA LEU A 374 -1.88 3.70 2.42
C LEU A 374 -1.49 4.18 3.84
N PRO A 375 -1.16 3.26 4.75
CA PRO A 375 -0.69 3.60 6.08
C PRO A 375 0.76 4.12 6.07
N ARG A 376 1.02 5.20 6.80
CA ARG A 376 2.39 5.71 7.04
C ARG A 376 2.65 5.88 8.54
N THR A 377 3.84 5.49 8.97
CA THR A 377 4.35 5.60 10.35
C THR A 377 5.11 6.91 10.51
N ILE A 378 4.83 7.65 11.57
CA ILE A 378 5.59 8.88 11.91
C ILE A 378 6.97 8.46 12.41
N GLY A 379 8.01 8.89 11.71
CA GLY A 379 9.41 8.60 12.02
C GLY A 379 10.00 9.59 13.02
N GLU A 380 9.44 9.65 14.23
CA GLU A 380 9.91 10.52 15.33
C GLU A 380 10.72 9.77 16.39
N ASP A 381 10.57 8.44 16.47
CA ASP A 381 11.24 7.58 17.46
C ASP A 381 12.14 6.56 16.76
N LEU A 382 13.39 6.46 17.21
CA LEU A 382 14.42 5.64 16.54
C LEU A 382 14.15 4.16 16.74
N GLU A 383 13.72 3.75 17.93
CA GLU A 383 13.50 2.34 18.26
C GLU A 383 12.23 1.83 17.59
N ILE A 384 11.18 2.65 17.51
CA ILE A 384 10.00 2.35 16.70
C ILE A 384 10.37 2.23 15.23
N SER A 385 11.17 3.16 14.69
CA SER A 385 11.59 3.12 13.29
C SER A 385 12.43 1.88 12.97
N LYS A 386 13.33 1.46 13.87
CA LYS A 386 14.09 0.20 13.73
C LYS A 386 13.16 -1.02 13.80
N ARG A 387 12.20 -1.04 14.74
CA ARG A 387 11.21 -2.12 14.81
C ARG A 387 10.39 -2.24 13.52
N VAL A 388 10.08 -1.14 12.84
CA VAL A 388 9.47 -1.19 11.50
C VAL A 388 10.38 -1.92 10.53
N VAL A 389 11.68 -1.58 10.48
CA VAL A 389 12.68 -2.26 9.61
C VAL A 389 12.79 -3.76 9.93
N ASP A 390 12.84 -4.11 11.21
CA ASP A 390 12.97 -5.49 11.66
C ASP A 390 11.71 -6.30 11.31
N ASN A 391 10.52 -5.74 11.55
CA ASN A 391 9.25 -6.40 11.22
C ASN A 391 9.07 -6.59 9.71
N VAL A 392 9.37 -5.59 8.87
CA VAL A 392 9.22 -5.76 7.42
C VAL A 392 10.18 -6.81 6.89
N THR A 393 11.39 -6.89 7.45
CA THR A 393 12.39 -7.89 7.09
C THR A 393 11.89 -9.29 7.45
N LYS A 394 11.45 -9.46 8.71
CA LYS A 394 11.01 -10.75 9.24
C LYS A 394 9.75 -11.27 8.56
N TYR A 395 8.76 -10.40 8.36
CA TYR A 395 7.44 -10.79 7.88
C TYR A 395 7.18 -10.45 6.41
N ARG A 396 8.20 -9.95 5.70
CA ARG A 396 8.14 -9.59 4.26
C ARG A 396 6.98 -8.65 3.94
N ASN A 397 6.80 -7.64 4.77
CA ASN A 397 5.81 -6.57 4.55
C ASN A 397 6.49 -5.29 4.03
N CYS A 398 5.72 -4.21 3.88
CA CYS A 398 6.24 -2.88 3.56
C CYS A 398 5.97 -1.91 4.72
N GLY A 399 6.98 -1.12 5.07
CA GLY A 399 6.90 -0.05 6.06
C GLY A 399 7.12 1.29 5.37
N ILE A 400 6.27 2.27 5.67
CA ILE A 400 6.41 3.64 5.13
C ILE A 400 6.70 4.56 6.32
N LEU A 401 7.95 5.01 6.43
CA LEU A 401 8.38 5.95 7.47
C LEU A 401 8.27 7.37 6.92
N ASN A 402 7.56 8.23 7.64
CA ASN A 402 7.34 9.62 7.27
C ASN A 402 8.14 10.57 8.16
N PHE A 403 8.82 11.52 7.53
CA PHE A 403 9.66 12.54 8.13
C PHE A 403 9.25 13.91 7.59
N HIS A 404 9.49 14.98 8.35
CA HIS A 404 9.25 16.36 7.93
C HIS A 404 10.57 17.15 8.04
N ASP A 405 10.53 18.42 8.43
CA ASP A 405 11.73 19.16 8.79
C ASP A 405 12.44 18.53 10.00
N PHE A 406 13.77 18.49 9.99
CA PHE A 406 14.56 18.03 11.14
C PHE A 406 14.34 18.86 12.42
N GLY A 407 13.81 20.08 12.32
CA GLY A 407 13.41 20.90 13.47
C GLY A 407 12.05 20.52 14.07
N ASN A 408 11.27 19.64 13.44
CA ASN A 408 9.96 19.25 13.93
C ASN A 408 10.05 18.12 14.96
N SER A 409 9.16 18.15 15.97
CA SER A 409 9.09 17.10 17.00
C SER A 409 8.65 15.75 16.45
N ASN A 410 7.98 15.72 15.29
CA ASN A 410 7.48 14.51 14.64
C ASN A 410 8.48 13.91 13.63
N THR A 411 9.76 14.22 13.80
CA THR A 411 10.87 13.80 12.93
C THR A 411 12.08 13.49 13.78
N LEU A 412 12.78 12.39 13.48
CA LEU A 412 14.04 12.03 14.12
C LEU A 412 15.05 13.18 14.05
N SER A 413 15.91 13.26 15.07
CA SER A 413 17.10 14.11 14.98
C SER A 413 18.00 13.65 13.81
N VAL A 414 18.82 14.56 13.26
CA VAL A 414 19.79 14.21 12.19
C VAL A 414 20.70 13.04 12.59
N SER A 415 21.09 12.98 13.87
CA SER A 415 21.95 11.92 14.40
C SER A 415 21.23 10.57 14.40
N ASP A 416 19.97 10.55 14.84
CA ASP A 416 19.19 9.31 14.92
C ASP A 416 18.73 8.85 13.54
N TYR A 417 18.43 9.78 12.63
CA TYR A 417 18.16 9.44 11.23
C TYR A 417 19.35 8.73 10.57
N LYS A 418 20.58 9.19 10.83
CA LYS A 418 21.80 8.51 10.36
C LYS A 418 21.93 7.09 10.93
N LYS A 419 21.56 6.90 12.20
CA LYS A 419 21.55 5.57 12.83
C LYS A 419 20.49 4.67 12.21
N LEU A 420 19.31 5.20 11.89
CA LEU A 420 18.25 4.48 11.19
C LEU A 420 18.74 4.01 9.81
N LEU A 421 19.33 4.88 9.00
CA LEU A 421 19.81 4.49 7.66
C LEU A 421 20.95 3.46 7.75
N ALA A 422 21.84 3.60 8.74
CA ALA A 422 22.85 2.57 9.00
C ALA A 422 22.23 1.22 9.45
N HIS A 423 21.12 1.26 10.20
CA HIS A 423 20.39 0.05 10.59
C HIS A 423 19.72 -0.64 9.39
N ILE A 424 19.16 0.14 8.46
CA ILE A 424 18.59 -0.39 7.22
C ILE A 424 19.69 -1.06 6.38
N ASP A 425 20.82 -0.39 6.17
CA ASP A 425 21.97 -0.91 5.41
C ASP A 425 22.56 -2.18 6.03
N GLY A 426 22.60 -2.26 7.36
CA GLY A 426 23.08 -3.42 8.10
C GLY A 426 22.09 -4.60 8.17
N THR A 427 20.83 -4.40 7.79
CA THR A 427 19.78 -5.42 7.89
C THR A 427 19.64 -6.17 6.56
N LEU A 428 19.85 -7.49 6.57
CA LEU A 428 19.66 -8.34 5.39
C LEU A 428 18.17 -8.63 5.18
N GLY A 429 17.71 -8.67 3.92
CA GLY A 429 16.33 -9.03 3.59
C GLY A 429 15.34 -7.87 3.58
N VAL A 430 15.84 -6.62 3.54
CA VAL A 430 15.04 -5.42 3.32
C VAL A 430 15.60 -4.60 2.16
N GLU A 431 14.72 -3.95 1.39
CA GLU A 431 15.08 -3.02 0.33
C GLU A 431 14.36 -1.68 0.49
N VAL A 432 15.08 -0.59 0.25
CA VAL A 432 14.50 0.76 0.22
C VAL A 432 13.96 1.04 -1.18
N ILE A 433 12.68 1.39 -1.27
CA ILE A 433 11.95 1.57 -2.53
C ILE A 433 11.16 2.89 -2.57
N THR A 434 10.64 3.22 -3.75
CA THR A 434 9.79 4.40 -3.99
C THR A 434 8.29 4.05 -4.03
N PHE A 435 7.41 5.05 -4.12
CA PHE A 435 5.98 4.80 -4.38
C PHE A 435 5.75 4.22 -5.77
N SER A 436 6.54 4.61 -6.77
CA SER A 436 6.53 3.97 -8.09
C SER A 436 6.80 2.47 -8.03
N ASP A 437 7.77 2.05 -7.21
CA ASP A 437 8.11 0.63 -7.05
C ASP A 437 7.00 -0.15 -6.32
N LEU A 438 6.45 0.42 -5.24
CA LEU A 438 5.32 -0.18 -4.53
C LEU A 438 4.08 -0.31 -5.43
N TRP A 439 3.77 0.72 -6.21
CA TRP A 439 2.68 0.69 -7.16
C TRP A 439 2.89 -0.36 -8.25
N ARG A 440 4.12 -0.51 -8.73
CA ARG A 440 4.50 -1.55 -9.69
C ARG A 440 4.24 -2.94 -9.10
N MET A 441 4.75 -3.24 -7.89
CA MET A 441 4.47 -4.52 -7.23
C MET A 441 2.97 -4.78 -7.08
N ARG A 442 2.21 -3.74 -6.69
CA ARG A 442 0.77 -3.82 -6.50
C ARG A 442 -0.01 -4.13 -7.78
N THR A 443 0.51 -3.76 -8.94
CA THR A 443 -0.22 -3.79 -10.22
C THR A 443 0.33 -4.77 -11.25
N ASP A 444 1.60 -5.16 -11.12
CA ASP A 444 2.27 -6.13 -11.99
C ASP A 444 1.96 -7.59 -11.62
N THR A 445 1.20 -7.81 -10.55
CA THR A 445 0.68 -9.14 -10.20
C THR A 445 -0.40 -9.56 -11.19
N THR A 446 0.03 -10.14 -12.31
CA THR A 446 -0.71 -11.22 -12.96
C THR A 446 -0.78 -12.38 -11.96
N ILE A 447 -1.85 -12.41 -11.16
CA ILE A 447 -2.33 -13.62 -10.51
C ILE A 447 -3.47 -14.15 -11.35
#